data_AF-A0A2V7V321-F1
#
_entry.id   AF-A0A2V7V321-F1
#
_cell.length_a   1.000
_cell.length_b   1.000
_cell.length_c   1.000
_cell.angle_alpha   90.00
_cell.angle_beta   90.00
_cell.angle_gamma   90.00
#
_symmetry.space_group_name_H-M   'P 1'
#
loop_
_entity.id
_entity.type
_entity.pdbx_description
1 polymer ?
#
loop_
_entity_poly.entity_id
_entity_poly.type
_entity_poly.pdbx_seq_one_letter_code
_entity_poly.pdbx_strand_id
1 'polypeptide(L)'
;MAGRKVFESVGCLACHRVGDDKRGLSGLDAANLRAHGPHLDGTGSKVKAGWLFAWVRNPKSYWHETKMPNLRLTEKEAADVTAYLMSLKNDEFLAQPRPALDKSVRDEILLKQYLEGQYSVTDAKSRLEAMDDRQRTLFLGEKTIARYGCFGCHTLSGFEKTSPIGVELTEEGSKLVERLDFGFEEGRIPHTLPAWVKRKLLEPRVFDKDKEKRPEELLRMPKFHFSSEDTDAIVTAVMSFTKEQVPLAAQRQLKPEDRAVEK
;
A
#
# COMPACT_ATOMS: atom_id res chain seq x y z
N MET A 1 11.31 -17.09 33.06
CA MET A 1 11.51 -15.90 33.93
C MET A 1 12.80 -15.13 33.62
N ALA A 2 13.93 -15.78 33.29
CA ALA A 2 15.20 -15.08 32.97
C ALA A 2 15.09 -14.07 31.82
N GLY A 3 14.46 -14.44 30.69
CA GLY A 3 14.34 -13.58 29.51
C GLY A 3 13.61 -12.26 29.72
N ARG A 4 12.50 -12.31 30.46
CA ARG A 4 11.73 -11.10 30.81
C ARG A 4 12.56 -10.16 31.68
N LYS A 5 13.28 -10.69 32.67
CA LYS A 5 14.13 -9.89 33.55
C LYS A 5 15.24 -9.18 32.77
N VAL A 6 15.91 -9.88 31.85
CA VAL A 6 16.93 -9.29 30.97
C VAL A 6 16.29 -8.20 30.11
N PHE A 7 15.15 -8.48 29.46
CA PHE A 7 14.42 -7.51 28.64
C PHE A 7 14.09 -6.21 29.39
N GLU A 8 13.64 -6.33 30.64
CA GLU A 8 13.28 -5.19 31.49
C GLU A 8 14.52 -4.41 31.98
N SER A 9 15.69 -5.05 32.13
CA SER A 9 16.88 -4.42 32.71
C SER A 9 17.86 -3.81 31.70
N VAL A 10 17.89 -4.30 30.46
CA VAL A 10 18.88 -3.88 29.45
C VAL A 10 18.42 -2.72 28.57
N GLY A 11 17.30 -2.10 28.92
CA GLY A 11 16.79 -0.88 28.26
C GLY A 11 15.87 -1.13 27.07
N CYS A 12 15.40 -2.36 26.83
CA CYS A 12 14.46 -2.64 25.72
C CYS A 12 13.18 -1.78 25.82
N LEU A 13 12.69 -1.57 27.04
CA LEU A 13 11.50 -0.77 27.34
C LEU A 13 11.65 0.74 27.07
N ALA A 14 12.87 1.24 26.81
CA ALA A 14 13.07 2.62 26.42
C ALA A 14 12.52 2.90 25.00
N CYS A 15 12.48 1.88 24.15
CA CYS A 15 12.00 1.99 22.77
C CYS A 15 10.78 1.10 22.50
N HIS A 16 10.77 -0.11 23.06
CA HIS A 16 9.76 -1.13 22.79
C HIS A 16 8.71 -1.24 23.87
N ARG A 17 7.55 -1.78 23.48
CA ARG A 17 6.37 -1.92 24.34
C ARG A 17 5.76 -3.30 24.22
N VAL A 18 5.17 -3.75 25.32
CA VAL A 18 4.52 -5.06 25.49
C VAL A 18 3.29 -4.88 26.37
N GLY A 19 2.17 -5.47 25.98
CA GLY A 19 0.88 -5.34 26.67
C GLY A 19 0.42 -3.88 26.77
N ASP A 20 -0.27 -3.55 27.88
CA ASP A 20 -0.87 -2.23 28.11
C ASP A 20 0.12 -1.15 28.59
N ASP A 21 1.41 -1.26 28.26
CA ASP A 21 2.40 -0.26 28.65
C ASP A 21 2.13 1.07 27.93
N LYS A 22 1.61 2.07 28.67
CA LYS A 22 1.31 3.42 28.17
C LYS A 22 2.35 4.50 28.53
N ARG A 23 3.48 4.15 29.16
CA ARG A 23 4.51 5.10 29.58
C ARG A 23 4.97 6.03 28.44
N GLY A 24 4.82 7.35 28.57
CA GLY A 24 5.31 8.28 27.55
C GLY A 24 4.52 8.31 26.24
N LEU A 25 3.28 7.80 26.21
CA LEU A 25 2.31 8.10 25.14
C LEU A 25 1.43 9.26 25.60
N SER A 26 1.42 10.36 24.85
CA SER A 26 0.47 11.47 25.01
C SER A 26 0.07 12.03 23.65
N GLY A 27 -1.15 12.57 23.54
CA GLY A 27 -1.62 13.22 22.31
C GLY A 27 -1.58 12.33 21.06
N LEU A 28 -1.10 12.88 19.94
CA LEU A 28 -1.00 12.20 18.63
C LEU A 28 -0.05 11.00 18.63
N ASP A 29 0.88 10.92 19.57
CA ASP A 29 1.79 9.78 19.73
C ASP A 29 1.06 8.53 20.28
N ALA A 30 -0.11 8.70 20.90
CA ALA A 30 -0.97 7.57 21.24
C ALA A 30 -1.77 7.05 20.03
N ALA A 31 -2.03 7.92 19.04
CA ALA A 31 -2.76 7.57 17.81
C ALA A 31 -1.82 6.97 16.73
N ASN A 32 -0.57 7.39 16.71
CA ASN A 32 0.50 6.73 15.96
C ASN A 32 1.18 5.72 16.88
N LEU A 33 1.02 4.41 16.68
CA LEU A 33 1.71 3.33 17.44
C LEU A 33 3.26 3.36 17.36
N ARG A 34 3.87 4.47 16.94
CA ARG A 34 5.30 4.69 16.77
C ARG A 34 5.91 5.28 18.04
N ALA A 35 6.14 4.42 19.03
CA ALA A 35 7.25 4.66 19.95
C ALA A 35 8.59 4.61 19.18
N HIS A 36 9.71 4.94 19.82
CA HIS A 36 11.05 4.82 19.23
C HIS A 36 11.36 3.41 18.70
N GLY A 37 10.64 2.38 19.17
CA GLY A 37 10.60 1.04 18.60
C GLY A 37 9.17 0.52 18.42
N PRO A 38 8.98 -0.52 17.60
CA PRO A 38 7.67 -1.14 17.41
C PRO A 38 7.14 -1.82 18.68
N HIS A 39 5.81 -1.92 18.76
CA HIS A 39 5.12 -2.78 19.72
C HIS A 39 5.50 -4.25 19.46
N LEU A 40 5.83 -4.98 20.53
CA LEU A 40 6.36 -6.35 20.41
C LEU A 40 5.31 -7.45 20.67
N ASP A 41 4.07 -7.08 20.97
CA ASP A 41 2.99 -8.05 21.09
C ASP A 41 2.76 -8.84 19.79
N GLY A 42 2.61 -10.15 19.93
CA GLY A 42 2.45 -11.06 18.80
C GLY A 42 3.74 -11.26 17.99
N THR A 43 4.91 -10.77 18.43
CA THR A 43 6.19 -11.03 17.75
C THR A 43 6.42 -12.53 17.56
N GLY A 44 6.13 -13.34 18.58
CA GLY A 44 6.26 -14.79 18.54
C GLY A 44 5.35 -15.49 17.51
N SER A 45 4.32 -14.80 16.99
CA SER A 45 3.44 -15.30 15.94
C SER A 45 3.91 -14.93 14.52
N LYS A 46 4.88 -14.01 14.38
CA LYS A 46 5.25 -13.40 13.09
C LYS A 46 6.66 -13.73 12.62
N VAL A 47 7.58 -14.03 13.53
CA VAL A 47 9.00 -14.25 13.20
C VAL A 47 9.49 -15.63 13.64
N LYS A 48 10.61 -16.07 13.06
CA LYS A 48 11.30 -17.31 13.46
C LYS A 48 12.27 -17.03 14.61
N ALA A 49 12.35 -17.94 15.58
CA ALA A 49 13.22 -17.79 16.75
C ALA A 49 14.70 -17.55 16.39
N GLY A 50 15.24 -18.29 15.42
CA GLY A 50 16.63 -18.12 14.97
C GLY A 50 16.92 -16.75 14.36
N TRP A 51 15.96 -16.19 13.61
CA TRP A 51 16.07 -14.83 13.10
C TRP A 51 16.03 -13.81 14.24
N LEU A 52 15.11 -13.98 15.19
CA LEU A 52 14.96 -13.06 16.31
C LEU A 52 16.19 -13.05 17.22
N PHE A 53 16.79 -14.23 17.46
CA PHE A 53 18.06 -14.34 18.17
C PHE A 53 19.18 -13.57 17.49
N ALA A 54 19.37 -13.78 16.18
CA ALA A 54 20.39 -13.07 15.41
C ALA A 54 20.16 -11.55 15.41
N TRP A 55 18.89 -11.12 15.27
CA TRP A 55 18.49 -9.73 15.33
C TRP A 55 18.78 -9.09 16.69
N VAL A 56 18.36 -9.71 17.80
CA VAL A 56 18.60 -9.23 19.17
C VAL A 56 20.09 -9.17 19.49
N ARG A 57 20.88 -10.11 18.96
CA ARG A 57 22.33 -10.18 19.20
C ARG A 57 23.10 -9.09 18.44
N ASN A 58 22.75 -8.83 17.18
CA ASN A 58 23.43 -7.82 16.36
C ASN A 58 22.53 -7.30 15.22
N PRO A 59 21.64 -6.34 15.48
CA PRO A 59 20.64 -5.91 14.49
C PRO A 59 21.30 -5.24 13.27
N LYS A 60 22.43 -4.55 13.47
CA LYS A 60 23.22 -3.92 12.39
C LYS A 60 23.87 -4.91 11.42
N SER A 61 23.97 -6.19 11.78
CA SER A 61 24.44 -7.22 10.83
C SER A 61 23.39 -7.57 9.77
N TYR A 62 22.11 -7.38 10.09
CA TYR A 62 21.00 -7.62 9.18
C TYR A 62 20.56 -6.34 8.47
N TRP A 63 20.43 -5.24 9.22
CA TRP A 63 20.07 -3.94 8.65
C TRP A 63 20.98 -2.84 9.19
N HIS A 64 21.94 -2.42 8.36
CA HIS A 64 23.00 -1.48 8.78
C HIS A 64 22.48 -0.12 9.26
N GLU A 65 21.32 0.33 8.75
CA GLU A 65 20.71 1.62 9.09
C GLU A 65 19.72 1.54 10.26
N THR A 66 19.51 0.36 10.86
CA THR A 66 18.60 0.19 11.99
C THR A 66 18.96 1.11 13.15
N LYS A 67 17.94 1.68 13.79
CA LYS A 67 18.09 2.48 15.01
C LYS A 67 18.26 1.61 16.26
N MET A 68 17.93 0.32 16.20
CA MET A 68 18.11 -0.59 17.32
C MET A 68 19.62 -0.79 17.58
N PRO A 69 20.13 -0.44 18.78
CA PRO A 69 21.55 -0.58 19.08
C PRO A 69 21.92 -2.05 19.34
N ASN A 70 23.21 -2.36 19.28
CA ASN A 70 23.71 -3.60 19.85
C ASN A 70 23.75 -3.44 21.38
N LEU A 71 22.89 -4.17 22.09
CA LEU A 71 22.76 -4.11 23.56
C LEU A 71 23.86 -4.87 24.30
N ARG A 72 24.86 -5.39 23.57
CA ARG A 72 26.04 -6.12 24.09
C ARG A 72 25.68 -7.35 24.93
N LEU A 73 24.52 -7.95 24.67
CA LEU A 73 24.05 -9.17 25.33
C LEU A 73 25.00 -10.34 25.06
N THR A 74 25.22 -11.17 26.07
CA THR A 74 25.81 -12.51 25.88
C THR A 74 24.89 -13.39 25.04
N GLU A 75 25.42 -14.50 24.50
CA GLU A 75 24.58 -15.45 23.75
C GLU A 75 23.44 -16.01 24.60
N LYS A 76 23.72 -16.30 25.88
CA LYS A 76 22.70 -16.76 26.82
C LYS A 76 21.60 -15.72 27.03
N GLU A 77 21.95 -14.46 27.26
CA GLU A 77 20.97 -13.39 27.46
C GLU A 77 20.14 -13.14 26.19
N ALA A 78 20.77 -13.14 25.02
CA ALA A 78 20.06 -13.02 23.75
C ALA A 78 19.08 -14.19 23.52
N ALA A 79 19.47 -15.42 23.88
CA ALA A 79 18.60 -16.59 23.83
C ALA A 79 17.44 -16.49 24.82
N ASP A 80 17.71 -16.05 26.05
CA ASP A 80 16.68 -15.86 27.08
C ASP A 80 15.66 -14.78 26.65
N VAL A 81 16.11 -13.62 26.14
CA VAL A 81 15.22 -12.57 25.60
C VAL A 81 14.43 -13.09 24.40
N THR A 82 15.07 -13.83 23.50
CA THR A 82 14.38 -14.45 22.35
C THR A 82 13.26 -15.37 22.83
N ALA A 83 13.51 -16.23 23.82
CA ALA A 83 12.49 -17.12 24.36
C ALA A 83 11.31 -16.35 24.95
N TYR A 84 11.56 -15.22 25.63
CA TYR A 84 10.51 -14.35 26.13
C TYR A 84 9.69 -13.72 25.00
N LEU A 85 10.33 -13.11 24.00
CA LEU A 85 9.62 -12.50 22.86
C LEU A 85 8.86 -13.53 22.01
N MET A 86 9.38 -14.76 21.91
CA MET A 86 8.69 -15.87 21.24
C MET A 86 7.46 -16.36 22.02
N SER A 87 7.36 -16.08 23.32
CA SER A 87 6.14 -16.34 24.10
C SER A 87 5.06 -15.27 23.90
N LEU A 88 5.40 -14.10 23.36
CA LEU A 88 4.44 -13.04 23.03
C LEU A 88 3.71 -13.41 21.73
N LYS A 89 2.77 -14.35 21.83
CA LYS A 89 1.97 -14.83 20.71
C LYS A 89 0.59 -14.19 20.72
N ASN A 90 0.04 -14.04 19.53
CA ASN A 90 -1.39 -13.83 19.32
C ASN A 90 -2.00 -15.18 18.91
N ASP A 91 -2.60 -15.87 19.87
CA ASP A 91 -3.17 -17.21 19.64
C ASP A 91 -4.45 -17.15 18.79
N GLU A 92 -5.23 -16.07 18.90
CA GLU A 92 -6.40 -15.84 18.06
C GLU A 92 -5.99 -15.77 16.58
N PHE A 93 -4.98 -14.96 16.26
CA PHE A 93 -4.43 -14.85 14.91
C PHE A 93 -3.87 -16.18 14.41
N LEU A 94 -3.17 -16.94 15.25
CA LEU A 94 -2.63 -18.24 14.88
C LEU A 94 -3.71 -19.31 14.68
N ALA A 95 -4.82 -19.19 15.40
CA ALA A 95 -5.96 -20.09 15.29
C ALA A 95 -6.86 -19.78 14.09
N GLN A 96 -6.70 -18.62 13.43
CA GLN A 96 -7.51 -18.29 12.26
C GLN A 96 -7.28 -19.32 11.14
N PRO A 97 -8.34 -19.97 10.64
CA PRO A 97 -8.21 -20.93 9.55
C PRO A 97 -7.75 -20.18 8.30
N ARG A 98 -6.60 -20.60 7.76
CA ARG A 98 -6.18 -20.15 6.44
C ARG A 98 -6.86 -21.05 5.42
N PRO A 99 -7.80 -20.52 4.61
CA PRO A 99 -8.46 -21.34 3.60
C PRO A 99 -7.40 -21.90 2.65
N ALA A 100 -7.53 -23.18 2.32
CA ALA A 100 -6.69 -23.79 1.31
C ALA A 100 -6.97 -23.13 -0.05
N LEU A 101 -5.95 -23.10 -0.91
CA LEU A 101 -6.13 -22.64 -2.27
C LEU A 101 -7.08 -23.58 -3.02
N ASP A 102 -8.23 -23.06 -3.43
CA ASP A 102 -9.11 -23.75 -4.35
C ASP A 102 -8.53 -23.65 -5.77
N LYS A 103 -8.05 -24.79 -6.28
CA LYS A 103 -7.42 -24.87 -7.60
C LYS A 103 -8.42 -24.69 -8.73
N SER A 104 -9.68 -25.09 -8.54
CA SER A 104 -10.73 -24.89 -9.55
C SER A 104 -11.00 -23.41 -9.71
N VAL A 105 -11.17 -22.69 -8.60
CA VAL A 105 -11.38 -21.23 -8.62
C VAL A 105 -10.15 -20.52 -9.20
N ARG A 106 -8.93 -20.93 -8.82
CA ARG A 106 -7.70 -20.39 -9.40
C ARG A 106 -7.68 -20.53 -10.93
N ASP A 107 -7.93 -21.75 -11.43
CA ASP A 107 -7.83 -22.07 -12.84
C ASP A 107 -8.95 -21.41 -13.65
N GLU A 108 -10.14 -21.30 -13.07
CA GLU A 108 -11.26 -20.54 -13.64
C GLU A 108 -10.91 -19.05 -13.78
N ILE A 109 -10.38 -18.43 -12.73
CA ILE A 109 -9.93 -17.03 -12.76
C ILE A 109 -8.88 -16.83 -13.85
N LEU A 110 -7.88 -17.72 -13.93
CA LEU A 110 -6.83 -17.64 -14.96
C LEU A 110 -7.41 -17.72 -16.36
N LEU A 111 -8.28 -18.70 -16.61
CA LEU A 111 -8.88 -18.90 -17.92
C LEU A 111 -9.76 -17.72 -18.30
N LYS A 112 -10.75 -17.41 -17.47
CA LYS A 112 -11.83 -16.47 -17.78
C LYS A 112 -11.39 -15.02 -17.72
N GLN A 113 -10.60 -14.65 -16.73
CA GLN A 113 -10.26 -13.25 -16.50
C GLN A 113 -8.99 -12.84 -17.25
N TYR A 114 -8.00 -13.73 -17.36
CA TYR A 114 -6.68 -13.35 -17.87
C TYR A 114 -6.34 -13.91 -19.25
N LEU A 115 -6.77 -15.12 -19.60
CA LEU A 115 -6.40 -15.75 -20.88
C LEU A 115 -7.44 -15.50 -21.98
N GLU A 116 -8.73 -15.72 -21.74
CA GLU A 116 -9.79 -15.52 -22.74
C GLU A 116 -9.98 -14.05 -23.13
N GLY A 117 -9.51 -13.10 -22.31
CA GLY A 117 -9.48 -11.68 -22.68
C GLY A 117 -8.37 -11.30 -23.67
N GLN A 118 -7.42 -12.20 -23.95
CA GLN A 118 -6.23 -11.93 -24.78
C GLN A 118 -6.07 -12.93 -25.94
N TYR A 119 -6.65 -14.12 -25.82
CA TYR A 119 -6.48 -15.22 -26.77
C TYR A 119 -7.83 -15.82 -27.17
N SER A 120 -7.86 -16.58 -28.26
CA SER A 120 -9.03 -17.38 -28.61
C SER A 120 -9.35 -18.39 -27.49
N VAL A 121 -10.60 -18.81 -27.36
CA VAL A 121 -11.01 -19.79 -26.33
C VAL A 121 -10.18 -21.07 -26.41
N THR A 122 -9.85 -21.53 -27.62
CA THR A 122 -9.01 -22.71 -27.85
C THR A 122 -7.57 -22.49 -27.37
N ASP A 123 -6.97 -21.36 -27.74
CA ASP A 123 -5.60 -21.03 -27.36
C ASP A 123 -5.47 -20.77 -25.86
N ALA A 124 -6.47 -20.13 -25.25
CA ALA A 124 -6.53 -19.87 -23.82
C ALA A 124 -6.52 -21.18 -23.02
N LYS A 125 -7.32 -22.17 -23.42
CA LYS A 125 -7.32 -23.51 -22.82
C LYS A 125 -5.97 -24.20 -22.96
N SER A 126 -5.42 -24.22 -24.18
CA SER A 126 -4.12 -24.85 -24.45
C SER A 126 -3.00 -24.23 -23.60
N ARG A 127 -2.99 -22.90 -23.44
CA ARG A 127 -2.01 -22.19 -22.59
C ARG A 127 -2.16 -22.53 -21.11
N LEU A 128 -3.40 -22.65 -20.61
CA LEU A 128 -3.64 -23.05 -19.23
C LEU A 128 -3.14 -24.48 -18.98
N GLU A 129 -3.44 -25.39 -19.90
CA GLU A 129 -3.02 -26.79 -19.85
C GLU A 129 -1.51 -26.95 -19.91
N ALA A 130 -0.82 -26.09 -20.66
CA ALA A 130 0.64 -26.07 -20.75
C ALA A 130 1.34 -25.62 -19.45
N MET A 131 0.64 -24.94 -18.54
CA MET A 131 1.19 -24.54 -17.24
C MET A 131 0.99 -25.63 -16.18
N ASP A 132 2.05 -25.91 -15.42
CA ASP A 132 1.96 -26.73 -14.21
C ASP A 132 1.25 -25.97 -13.06
N ASP A 133 0.94 -26.70 -11.97
CA ASP A 133 0.20 -26.15 -10.82
C ASP A 133 0.88 -24.95 -10.15
N ARG A 134 2.22 -24.97 -10.07
CA ARG A 134 3.00 -23.89 -9.48
C ARG A 134 3.00 -22.69 -10.42
N GLN A 135 3.19 -22.91 -11.71
CA GLN A 135 3.15 -21.88 -12.73
C GLN A 135 1.81 -21.15 -12.77
N ARG A 136 0.69 -21.89 -12.73
CA ARG A 136 -0.66 -21.28 -12.62
C ARG A 136 -0.77 -20.38 -11.39
N THR A 137 -0.31 -20.87 -10.25
CA THR A 137 -0.38 -20.12 -8.98
C THR A 137 0.48 -18.85 -9.02
N LEU A 138 1.72 -18.96 -9.52
CA LEU A 138 2.62 -17.81 -9.66
C LEU A 138 2.09 -16.80 -10.67
N PHE A 139 1.55 -17.26 -11.80
CA PHE A 139 0.98 -16.41 -12.82
C PHE A 139 -0.23 -15.62 -12.28
N LEU A 140 -1.15 -16.28 -11.57
CA LEU A 140 -2.27 -15.59 -10.92
C LEU A 140 -1.77 -14.56 -9.88
N GLY A 141 -0.77 -14.93 -9.08
CA GLY A 141 -0.16 -14.04 -8.09
C GLY A 141 0.45 -12.79 -8.74
N GLU A 142 1.20 -12.96 -9.83
CA GLU A 142 1.78 -11.87 -10.61
C GLU A 142 0.71 -10.93 -11.15
N LYS A 143 -0.36 -11.48 -11.74
CA LYS A 143 -1.50 -10.69 -12.22
C LYS A 143 -2.22 -9.95 -11.09
N THR A 144 -2.32 -10.56 -9.92
CA THR A 144 -2.93 -9.94 -8.74
C THR A 144 -2.08 -8.76 -8.23
N ILE A 145 -0.75 -8.93 -8.13
CA ILE A 145 0.18 -7.85 -7.76
C ILE A 145 0.08 -6.70 -8.77
N ALA A 146 0.09 -7.02 -10.06
CA ALA A 146 -0.04 -6.04 -11.14
C ALA A 146 -1.38 -5.31 -11.08
N ARG A 147 -2.47 -6.01 -10.75
CA ARG A 147 -3.82 -5.44 -10.66
C ARG A 147 -3.96 -4.45 -9.50
N TYR A 148 -3.44 -4.78 -8.33
CA TYR A 148 -3.62 -3.94 -7.13
C TYR A 148 -2.51 -2.91 -6.94
N GLY A 149 -1.42 -3.00 -7.71
CA GLY A 149 -0.35 -2.01 -7.63
C GLY A 149 0.47 -2.11 -6.36
N CYS A 150 0.66 -3.31 -5.82
CA CYS A 150 1.44 -3.49 -4.60
C CYS A 150 2.86 -2.88 -4.73
N PHE A 151 3.41 -2.90 -5.94
CA PHE A 151 4.70 -2.29 -6.30
C PHE A 151 4.74 -0.77 -6.19
N GLY A 152 3.59 -0.10 -6.11
CA GLY A 152 3.52 1.35 -5.89
C GLY A 152 3.96 1.78 -4.49
N CYS A 153 3.82 0.89 -3.50
CA CYS A 153 4.24 1.16 -2.11
C CYS A 153 5.32 0.18 -1.62
N HIS A 154 5.41 -1.03 -2.17
CA HIS A 154 6.36 -2.05 -1.79
C HIS A 154 7.41 -2.28 -2.88
N THR A 155 8.67 -2.42 -2.49
CA THR A 155 9.70 -2.94 -3.41
C THR A 155 9.47 -4.42 -3.65
N LEU A 156 9.19 -4.80 -4.90
CA LEU A 156 8.93 -6.18 -5.31
C LEU A 156 9.81 -6.53 -6.50
N SER A 157 10.61 -7.59 -6.35
CA SER A 157 11.50 -8.05 -7.41
C SER A 157 10.72 -8.44 -8.67
N GLY A 158 11.09 -7.88 -9.82
CA GLY A 158 10.45 -8.09 -11.11
C GLY A 158 9.35 -7.08 -11.45
N PHE A 159 9.00 -6.18 -10.53
CA PHE A 159 7.97 -5.14 -10.74
C PHE A 159 8.54 -3.71 -10.79
N GLU A 160 9.86 -3.56 -10.77
CA GLU A 160 10.53 -2.24 -10.68
C GLU A 160 10.25 -1.33 -11.89
N LYS A 161 9.85 -1.92 -13.02
CA LYS A 161 9.52 -1.19 -14.26
C LYS A 161 8.02 -1.26 -14.60
N THR A 162 7.19 -1.77 -13.69
CA THR A 162 5.74 -1.87 -13.94
C THR A 162 5.12 -0.47 -13.88
N SER A 163 4.28 -0.16 -14.87
CA SER A 163 3.56 1.12 -14.91
C SER A 163 2.69 1.31 -13.67
N PRO A 164 2.61 2.52 -13.11
CA PRO A 164 1.70 2.83 -12.02
C PRO A 164 0.24 2.47 -12.36
N ILE A 165 -0.56 2.21 -11.32
CA ILE A 165 -2.00 1.91 -11.47
C ILE A 165 -2.81 3.13 -11.90
N GLY A 166 -2.41 4.31 -11.41
CA GLY A 166 -3.03 5.57 -11.76
C GLY A 166 -2.66 5.99 -13.17
N VAL A 167 -3.58 6.73 -13.81
CA VAL A 167 -3.25 7.45 -15.04
C VAL A 167 -2.29 8.60 -14.73
N GLU A 168 -1.50 9.00 -15.72
CA GLU A 168 -0.69 10.20 -15.67
C GLU A 168 -1.64 11.43 -15.66
N LEU A 169 -1.34 12.45 -14.84
CA LEU A 169 -2.24 13.60 -14.60
C LEU A 169 -1.66 14.95 -15.07
N THR A 170 -0.43 15.00 -15.58
CA THR A 170 0.31 16.23 -15.92
C THR A 170 -0.43 17.12 -16.92
N GLU A 171 -1.22 16.53 -17.81
CA GLU A 171 -2.03 17.27 -18.79
C GLU A 171 -3.54 17.02 -18.65
N GLU A 172 -4.01 16.47 -17.51
CA GLU A 172 -5.42 16.10 -17.34
C GLU A 172 -6.36 17.33 -17.43
N GLY A 173 -5.90 18.51 -17.03
CA GLY A 173 -6.64 19.78 -17.18
C GLY A 173 -6.86 20.22 -18.63
N SER A 174 -6.09 19.69 -19.58
CA SER A 174 -6.25 19.96 -21.03
C SER A 174 -7.10 18.92 -21.75
N LYS A 175 -7.72 17.98 -21.02
CA LYS A 175 -8.50 16.91 -21.62
C LYS A 175 -9.84 17.42 -22.14
N LEU A 176 -10.14 17.04 -23.38
CA LEU A 176 -11.42 17.33 -24.01
C LEU A 176 -12.56 16.59 -23.28
N VAL A 177 -13.66 17.30 -23.03
CA VAL A 177 -14.81 16.79 -22.28
C VAL A 177 -15.43 15.57 -22.98
N GLU A 178 -15.42 15.55 -24.31
CA GLU A 178 -15.95 14.44 -25.12
C GLU A 178 -15.13 13.14 -24.98
N ARG A 179 -13.94 13.21 -24.36
CA ARG A 179 -13.10 12.05 -24.04
C ARG A 179 -13.33 11.50 -22.63
N LEU A 180 -14.30 12.05 -21.89
CA LEU A 180 -14.62 11.61 -20.54
C LEU A 180 -15.85 10.70 -20.54
N ASP A 181 -15.75 9.54 -19.91
CA ASP A 181 -16.89 8.66 -19.64
C ASP A 181 -17.64 9.15 -18.40
N PHE A 182 -18.83 9.73 -18.60
CA PHE A 182 -19.73 10.20 -17.54
C PHE A 182 -20.56 9.07 -16.92
N GLY A 183 -20.51 7.84 -17.46
CA GLY A 183 -21.35 6.72 -17.05
C GLY A 183 -22.83 7.10 -17.09
N PHE A 184 -23.59 6.68 -16.08
CA PHE A 184 -25.00 7.04 -15.93
C PHE A 184 -25.21 8.26 -15.02
N GLU A 185 -24.22 9.15 -14.92
CA GLU A 185 -24.31 10.41 -14.16
C GLU A 185 -24.76 11.60 -15.04
N GLU A 186 -25.16 11.34 -16.28
CA GLU A 186 -25.76 12.35 -17.16
C GLU A 186 -26.98 12.99 -16.49
N GLY A 187 -27.05 14.33 -16.53
CA GLY A 187 -28.08 15.10 -15.85
C GLY A 187 -27.93 15.20 -14.32
N ARG A 188 -27.02 14.43 -13.70
CA ARG A 188 -26.71 14.52 -12.25
C ARG A 188 -25.56 15.47 -11.96
N ILE A 189 -24.61 15.58 -12.88
CA ILE A 189 -23.50 16.53 -12.83
C ILE A 189 -23.44 17.38 -14.09
N PRO A 190 -22.94 18.63 -14.03
CA PRO A 190 -22.64 19.39 -15.23
C PRO A 190 -21.68 18.64 -16.16
N HIS A 191 -21.91 18.72 -17.46
CA HIS A 191 -21.07 18.06 -18.47
C HIS A 191 -19.80 18.88 -18.73
N THR A 192 -18.94 18.98 -17.71
CA THR A 192 -17.67 19.72 -17.75
C THR A 192 -16.55 18.92 -17.09
N LEU A 193 -15.29 19.17 -17.48
CA LEU A 193 -14.13 18.49 -16.89
C LEU A 193 -14.02 18.72 -15.36
N PRO A 194 -14.15 19.94 -14.81
CA PRO A 194 -14.10 20.14 -13.35
C PRO A 194 -15.18 19.36 -12.60
N ALA A 195 -16.42 19.31 -13.13
CA ALA A 195 -17.50 18.56 -12.51
C ALA A 195 -17.25 17.05 -12.55
N TRP A 196 -16.70 16.55 -13.65
CA TRP A 196 -16.30 15.15 -13.77
C TRP A 196 -15.19 14.79 -12.77
N VAL A 197 -14.13 15.60 -12.68
CA VAL A 197 -13.02 15.39 -11.72
C VAL A 197 -13.53 15.42 -10.29
N LYS A 198 -14.34 16.42 -9.92
CA LYS A 198 -14.97 16.52 -8.60
C LYS A 198 -15.78 15.26 -8.28
N ARG A 199 -16.59 14.78 -9.22
CA ARG A 199 -17.37 13.55 -9.05
C ARG A 199 -16.48 12.32 -8.89
N LYS A 200 -15.37 12.23 -9.64
CA LYS A 200 -14.39 11.14 -9.56
C LYS A 200 -13.67 11.09 -8.21
N LEU A 201 -13.38 12.25 -7.61
CA LEU A 201 -12.74 12.31 -6.29
C LEU A 201 -13.69 11.90 -5.16
N LEU A 202 -14.96 12.33 -5.23
CA LEU A 202 -15.95 12.05 -4.19
C LEU A 202 -16.49 10.62 -4.25
N GLU A 203 -16.84 10.13 -5.44
CA GLU A 203 -17.42 8.80 -5.65
C GLU A 203 -16.83 8.13 -6.91
N PRO A 204 -15.56 7.73 -6.90
CA PRO A 204 -14.89 7.22 -8.10
C PRO A 204 -15.58 6.03 -8.76
N ARG A 205 -16.21 5.17 -7.95
CA ARG A 205 -16.86 3.93 -8.40
C ARG A 205 -18.28 4.13 -8.92
N VAL A 206 -18.86 5.33 -8.82
CA VAL A 206 -20.22 5.57 -9.35
C VAL A 206 -20.29 5.38 -10.88
N PHE A 207 -19.17 5.56 -11.58
CA PHE A 207 -19.09 5.44 -13.03
C PHE A 207 -19.12 4.00 -13.54
N ASP A 208 -19.05 3.01 -12.64
CA ASP A 208 -19.31 1.60 -12.93
C ASP A 208 -20.69 1.15 -12.48
N LYS A 209 -21.41 1.98 -11.72
CA LYS A 209 -22.73 1.62 -11.20
C LYS A 209 -23.65 1.30 -12.38
N ASP A 210 -24.37 0.19 -12.27
CA ASP A 210 -25.33 -0.28 -13.28
C ASP A 210 -24.71 -0.64 -14.65
N LYS A 211 -23.36 -0.70 -14.76
CA LYS A 211 -22.68 -1.23 -15.94
C LYS A 211 -22.43 -2.74 -15.77
N GLU A 212 -22.71 -3.52 -16.80
CA GLU A 212 -22.27 -4.91 -16.87
C GLU A 212 -20.77 -4.95 -17.18
N LYS A 213 -19.98 -5.21 -16.15
CA LYS A 213 -18.52 -5.30 -16.23
C LYS A 213 -18.03 -6.55 -15.52
N ARG A 214 -16.97 -7.15 -16.04
CA ARG A 214 -16.28 -8.23 -15.34
C ARG A 214 -15.59 -7.66 -14.08
N PRO A 215 -15.41 -8.45 -13.01
CA PRO A 215 -14.73 -7.99 -11.81
C PRO A 215 -13.36 -7.34 -12.06
N GLU A 216 -12.64 -7.80 -13.08
CA GLU A 216 -11.36 -7.26 -13.53
C GLU A 216 -11.45 -5.89 -14.23
N GLU A 217 -12.61 -5.48 -14.71
CA GLU A 217 -12.82 -4.22 -15.43
C GLU A 217 -13.31 -3.09 -14.52
N LEU A 218 -13.69 -3.42 -13.28
CA LEU A 218 -14.15 -2.45 -12.30
C LEU A 218 -13.01 -1.47 -11.91
N LEU A 219 -13.40 -0.21 -11.74
CA LEU A 219 -12.59 0.90 -11.31
C LEU A 219 -12.00 0.63 -9.94
N ARG A 220 -10.70 0.88 -9.82
CA ARG A 220 -9.90 0.56 -8.65
C ARG A 220 -9.62 1.76 -7.76
N MET A 221 -9.88 2.99 -8.24
CA MET A 221 -9.66 4.21 -7.46
C MET A 221 -10.44 4.14 -6.14
N PRO A 222 -9.77 4.26 -5.00
CA PRO A 222 -10.41 4.19 -3.70
C PRO A 222 -11.20 5.47 -3.41
N LYS A 223 -12.17 5.37 -2.51
CA LYS A 223 -12.84 6.54 -1.97
C LYS A 223 -11.97 7.12 -0.86
N PHE A 224 -11.43 8.31 -1.08
CA PHE A 224 -10.49 8.95 -0.16
C PHE A 224 -11.18 9.70 0.99
N HIS A 225 -12.49 9.92 0.91
CA HIS A 225 -13.27 10.64 1.93
C HIS A 225 -12.79 12.07 2.19
N PHE A 226 -12.37 12.76 1.13
CA PHE A 226 -11.99 14.17 1.19
C PHE A 226 -13.14 15.05 1.67
N SER A 227 -12.80 16.14 2.37
CA SER A 227 -13.75 17.22 2.63
C SER A 227 -14.13 17.92 1.32
N SER A 228 -15.20 18.72 1.34
CA SER A 228 -15.57 19.53 0.17
C SER A 228 -14.47 20.54 -0.19
N GLU A 229 -13.84 21.12 0.81
CA GLU A 229 -12.73 22.09 0.63
C GLU A 229 -11.51 21.42 0.01
N ASP A 230 -11.08 20.26 0.53
CA ASP A 230 -9.97 19.50 -0.04
C ASP A 230 -10.28 19.06 -1.48
N THR A 231 -11.52 18.64 -1.73
CA THR A 231 -11.94 18.24 -3.08
C THR A 231 -11.83 19.40 -4.06
N ASP A 232 -12.29 20.59 -3.68
CA ASP A 232 -12.25 21.78 -4.54
C ASP A 232 -10.81 22.28 -4.76
N ALA A 233 -9.95 22.17 -3.75
CA ALA A 233 -8.52 22.44 -3.89
C ALA A 233 -7.84 21.48 -4.86
N ILE A 234 -8.12 20.17 -4.76
CA ILE A 234 -7.58 19.16 -5.68
C ILE A 234 -8.11 19.38 -7.11
N VAL A 235 -9.40 19.66 -7.28
CA VAL A 235 -9.97 19.98 -8.61
C VAL A 235 -9.26 21.18 -9.21
N THR A 236 -9.03 22.24 -8.42
CA THR A 236 -8.30 23.43 -8.88
C THR A 236 -6.88 23.08 -9.32
N ALA A 237 -6.17 22.27 -8.54
CA ALA A 237 -4.83 21.81 -8.90
C ALA A 237 -4.84 20.96 -10.20
N VAL A 238 -5.73 19.98 -10.31
CA VAL A 238 -5.86 19.15 -11.52
C VAL A 238 -6.20 20.02 -12.74
N MET A 239 -7.05 21.03 -12.57
CA MET A 239 -7.37 21.95 -13.66
C MET A 239 -6.19 22.83 -14.09
N SER A 240 -5.17 23.00 -13.24
CA SER A 240 -3.93 23.70 -13.59
C SER A 240 -2.94 22.82 -14.37
N PHE A 241 -3.12 21.50 -14.36
CA PHE A 241 -2.29 20.52 -15.05
C PHE A 241 -2.64 20.52 -16.55
N THR A 242 -2.24 21.59 -17.22
CA THR A 242 -2.54 21.86 -18.62
C THR A 242 -1.28 21.77 -19.47
N LYS A 243 -1.46 21.39 -20.73
CA LYS A 243 -0.40 21.35 -21.74
C LYS A 243 0.15 22.75 -22.04
N GLU A 244 -0.68 23.78 -21.89
CA GLU A 244 -0.32 25.18 -22.13
C GLU A 244 0.30 25.79 -20.86
N GLN A 245 1.58 26.17 -20.92
CA GLN A 245 2.17 26.94 -19.83
C GLN A 245 1.71 28.39 -19.88
N VAL A 246 1.36 28.96 -18.72
CA VAL A 246 1.00 30.39 -18.61
C VAL A 246 2.13 31.22 -19.20
N PRO A 247 1.88 32.03 -20.24
CA PRO A 247 2.91 32.88 -20.85
C PRO A 247 3.58 33.75 -19.79
N LEU A 248 4.90 33.98 -19.88
CA LEU A 248 5.65 34.80 -18.91
C LEU A 248 5.02 36.19 -18.67
N ALA A 249 4.35 36.76 -19.68
CA ALA A 249 3.64 38.03 -19.58
C ALA A 249 2.38 37.97 -18.69
N ALA A 250 1.77 36.80 -18.53
CA ALA A 250 0.61 36.56 -17.67
C ALA A 250 0.99 35.97 -16.30
N GLN A 251 2.26 35.59 -16.10
CA GLN A 251 2.78 35.21 -14.79
C GLN A 251 3.00 36.46 -13.93
N ARG A 252 2.76 36.36 -12.62
CA ARG A 252 3.04 37.44 -11.67
C ARG A 252 4.53 37.79 -11.73
N GLN A 253 4.84 38.98 -12.24
CA GLN A 253 6.20 39.51 -12.21
C GLN A 253 6.52 39.99 -10.79
N LEU A 254 7.25 39.16 -10.04
CA LEU A 254 7.71 39.50 -8.69
C LEU A 254 8.52 40.80 -8.73
N LYS A 255 8.22 41.71 -7.81
CA LYS A 255 9.01 42.92 -7.65
C LYS A 255 10.41 42.56 -7.14
N PRO A 256 11.44 43.42 -7.34
CA PRO A 256 12.79 43.17 -6.84
C PRO A 256 12.83 42.83 -5.33
N GLU A 257 11.95 43.47 -4.54
CA GLU A 257 11.75 43.18 -3.12
C GLU A 257 11.18 41.79 -2.83
N ASP A 258 10.25 41.29 -3.65
CA ASP A 258 9.63 39.96 -3.46
C ASP A 258 10.63 38.83 -3.77
N ARG A 259 11.53 39.03 -4.75
CA ARG A 259 12.58 38.06 -5.12
C ARG A 259 13.61 37.81 -4.02
N ALA A 260 13.77 38.75 -3.08
CA ALA A 260 14.73 38.62 -1.99
C ALA A 260 14.24 37.68 -0.87
N VAL A 261 12.93 37.39 -0.81
CA VAL A 261 12.30 36.56 0.23
C VAL A 261 12.21 35.08 -0.17
N GLU A 262 12.36 34.76 -1.45
CA GLU A 262 12.21 33.40 -2.01
C GLU A 262 13.51 32.56 -2.03
N LYS A 263 14.59 33.02 -1.39
CA LYS A 263 15.85 32.25 -1.21
C LYS A 263 15.91 31.59 0.17
#